data_AF-A0A2E2KL33-F1
#
_entry.id   AF-A0A2E2KL33-F1
#
_cell.length_a   1.000
_cell.length_b   1.000
_cell.length_c   1.000
_cell.angle_alpha   90.00
_cell.angle_beta   90.00
_cell.angle_gamma   90.00
#
_symmetry.space_group_name_H-M   'P 1'
#
loop_
_entity.id
_entity.type
_entity.pdbx_description
1 polymer ?
#
loop_
_entity_poly.entity_id
_entity_poly.type
_entity_poly.pdbx_seq_one_letter_code
_entity_poly.pdbx_strand_id
1 'polypeptide(L)'
;MILRKLFVCVITLLVSTSALADKNSLFVQNYLNSFASRDAESIFQLINWEGVDKESRNSLQKYIKSGFKGRQIRRIYIDPIAEGNTPSYVQNGKTYELNLVPTGQLNIIYISNKGKRTTTQLFVGDHNGQMKIGSAVVAAESLACNGQKDSKTSC
;
A
#
# COMPACT_ATOMS: atom_id res chain seq x y z
N MET A 1 0.52 -39.88 -28.58
CA MET A 1 0.55 -38.39 -28.63
C MET A 1 -0.01 -37.69 -27.37
N ILE A 2 -0.74 -38.37 -26.48
CA ILE A 2 -1.36 -37.76 -25.29
C ILE A 2 -0.34 -37.46 -24.18
N LEU A 3 0.64 -38.35 -23.97
CA LEU A 3 1.67 -38.21 -22.92
C LEU A 3 2.59 -36.99 -23.13
N ARG A 4 2.92 -36.66 -24.38
CA ARG A 4 3.75 -35.49 -24.72
C ARG A 4 3.05 -34.16 -24.46
N LYS A 5 1.72 -34.08 -24.64
CA LYS A 5 0.94 -32.86 -24.36
C LYS A 5 0.79 -32.60 -22.86
N LEU A 6 0.71 -33.66 -22.05
CA LEU A 6 0.63 -33.58 -20.59
C LEU A 6 1.92 -33.03 -19.96
N PHE A 7 3.09 -33.47 -20.43
CA PHE A 7 4.38 -32.95 -19.94
C PHE A 7 4.58 -31.46 -20.27
N VAL A 8 4.19 -31.02 -21.47
CA VAL A 8 4.31 -29.59 -21.85
C VAL A 8 3.41 -28.72 -20.98
N CYS A 9 2.16 -29.15 -20.73
CA CYS A 9 1.23 -28.43 -19.83
C CYS A 9 1.78 -28.29 -18.41
N VAL A 10 2.37 -29.36 -17.85
CA VAL A 10 2.93 -29.36 -16.49
C VAL A 10 4.15 -28.42 -16.42
N ILE A 11 5.03 -28.43 -17.42
CA ILE A 11 6.19 -27.54 -17.46
C ILE A 11 5.76 -26.07 -17.62
N THR A 12 4.77 -25.76 -18.48
CA THR A 12 4.24 -24.40 -18.61
C THR A 12 3.57 -23.90 -17.33
N LEU A 13 2.85 -24.78 -16.61
CA LEU A 13 2.26 -24.41 -15.32
C LEU A 13 3.36 -24.08 -14.29
N LEU A 14 4.39 -24.93 -14.18
CA LEU A 14 5.53 -24.73 -13.29
C LEU A 14 6.26 -23.40 -13.57
N VAL A 15 6.57 -23.11 -14.84
CA VAL A 15 7.26 -21.85 -15.22
C VAL A 15 6.40 -20.61 -14.90
N SER A 16 5.08 -20.69 -15.10
CA SER A 16 4.17 -19.58 -14.77
C SER A 16 4.04 -19.32 -13.25
N THR A 17 4.10 -20.36 -12.42
CA THR A 17 4.08 -20.20 -10.95
C THR A 17 5.35 -19.54 -10.39
N SER A 18 6.52 -19.82 -10.98
CA SER A 18 7.78 -19.16 -10.59
C SER A 18 7.80 -17.67 -10.91
N ALA A 19 7.18 -17.22 -12.00
CA ALA A 19 7.19 -15.81 -12.40
C ALA A 19 6.39 -14.89 -11.45
N LEU A 20 5.32 -15.41 -10.82
CA LEU A 20 4.51 -14.67 -9.84
C LEU A 20 5.19 -14.62 -8.47
N ALA A 21 5.84 -15.70 -8.06
CA ALA A 21 6.62 -15.73 -6.82
C ALA A 21 7.81 -14.76 -6.86
N ASP A 22 8.46 -14.62 -8.01
CA ASP A 22 9.63 -13.76 -8.21
C ASP A 22 9.28 -12.27 -8.07
N LYS A 23 8.18 -11.82 -8.66
CA LYS A 23 7.73 -10.41 -8.55
C LYS A 23 7.39 -10.01 -7.12
N ASN A 24 6.63 -10.84 -6.41
CA ASN A 24 6.30 -10.57 -5.00
C ASN A 24 7.55 -10.59 -4.11
N SER A 25 8.50 -11.48 -4.38
CA SER A 25 9.80 -11.52 -3.70
C SER A 25 10.58 -10.21 -3.93
N LEU A 26 10.66 -9.73 -5.17
CA LEU A 26 11.34 -8.47 -5.51
C LEU A 26 10.67 -7.26 -4.86
N PHE A 27 9.34 -7.19 -4.84
CA PHE A 27 8.62 -6.11 -4.16
C PHE A 27 8.92 -6.12 -2.66
N VAL A 28 8.76 -7.27 -2.00
CA VAL A 28 9.05 -7.40 -0.55
C VAL A 28 10.49 -7.05 -0.23
N GLN A 29 11.46 -7.42 -1.08
CA GLN A 29 12.86 -7.02 -0.91
C GLN A 29 13.05 -5.51 -1.04
N ASN A 30 12.38 -4.86 -1.99
CA ASN A 30 12.44 -3.41 -2.14
C ASN A 30 11.90 -2.69 -0.89
N TYR A 31 10.74 -3.15 -0.37
CA TYR A 31 10.21 -2.67 0.91
C TYR A 31 11.20 -2.91 2.05
N LEU A 32 11.75 -4.11 2.17
CA LEU A 32 12.71 -4.42 3.23
C LEU A 32 13.93 -3.51 3.15
N ASN A 33 14.49 -3.29 1.96
CA ASN A 33 15.66 -2.44 1.77
C ASN A 33 15.38 -0.97 2.12
N SER A 34 14.28 -0.39 1.63
CA SER A 34 13.93 1.00 1.93
C SER A 34 13.60 1.22 3.41
N PHE A 35 12.91 0.28 4.04
CA PHE A 35 12.59 0.40 5.47
C PHE A 35 13.79 0.06 6.37
N ALA A 36 14.68 -0.86 5.96
CA ALA A 36 15.90 -1.21 6.70
C ALA A 36 17.00 -0.16 6.58
N SER A 37 17.11 0.53 5.43
CA SER A 37 18.05 1.64 5.24
C SER A 37 17.75 2.81 6.18
N ARG A 38 16.51 2.89 6.70
CA ARG A 38 15.98 3.99 7.53
C ARG A 38 16.08 5.34 6.81
N ASP A 39 16.22 5.32 5.50
CA ASP A 39 16.23 6.51 4.68
C ASP A 39 14.79 6.88 4.33
N ALA A 40 14.35 8.03 4.84
CA ALA A 40 13.00 8.52 4.58
C ALA A 40 12.74 8.74 3.09
N GLU A 41 13.76 9.13 2.31
CA GLU A 41 13.62 9.34 0.87
C GLU A 41 13.32 8.03 0.14
N SER A 42 14.03 6.95 0.47
CA SER A 42 13.74 5.61 -0.05
C SER A 42 12.32 5.12 0.26
N ILE A 43 11.75 5.52 1.40
CA ILE A 43 10.35 5.21 1.77
C ILE A 43 9.38 6.10 0.99
N PHE A 44 9.70 7.38 0.77
CA PHE A 44 8.87 8.28 -0.03
C PHE A 44 8.71 7.79 -1.46
N GLN A 45 9.72 7.16 -2.04
CA GLN A 45 9.65 6.56 -3.38
C GLN A 45 8.68 5.37 -3.46
N LEU A 46 8.34 4.74 -2.33
CA LEU A 46 7.38 3.63 -2.27
C LEU A 46 5.93 4.10 -2.19
N ILE A 47 5.68 5.39 -1.95
CA ILE A 47 4.35 5.95 -1.74
C ILE A 47 3.81 6.49 -3.05
N ASN A 48 2.54 6.20 -3.34
CA ASN A 48 1.83 6.90 -4.40
C ASN A 48 1.41 8.29 -3.90
N TRP A 49 1.95 9.35 -4.50
CA TRP A 49 1.69 10.75 -4.11
C TRP A 49 0.65 11.46 -4.96
N GLU A 50 0.08 10.78 -5.95
CA GLU A 50 -0.93 11.32 -6.85
C GLU A 50 -2.17 11.75 -6.06
N GLY A 51 -2.70 12.94 -6.36
CA GLY A 51 -3.89 13.50 -5.71
C GLY A 51 -3.72 13.92 -4.23
N VAL A 52 -2.57 13.65 -3.60
CA VAL A 52 -2.32 14.02 -2.19
C VAL A 52 -2.03 15.52 -2.09
N ASP A 53 -2.82 16.23 -1.30
CA ASP A 53 -2.62 17.66 -1.06
C ASP A 53 -1.33 17.95 -0.27
N LYS A 54 -0.88 19.21 -0.33
CA LYS A 54 0.40 19.63 0.26
C LYS A 54 0.46 19.44 1.78
N GLU A 55 -0.63 19.68 2.49
CA GLU A 55 -0.68 19.58 3.95
C GLU A 55 -0.63 18.12 4.40
N SER A 56 -1.42 17.26 3.76
CA SER A 56 -1.41 15.82 3.97
C SER A 56 -0.05 15.22 3.62
N ARG A 57 0.56 15.65 2.51
CA ARG A 57 1.93 15.23 2.12
C ARG A 57 2.96 15.57 3.19
N ASN A 58 2.98 16.82 3.66
CA ASN A 58 3.92 17.26 4.69
C ASN A 58 3.72 16.49 6.01
N SER A 59 2.45 16.24 6.38
CA SER A 59 2.10 15.47 7.57
C SER A 59 2.58 14.03 7.48
N LEU A 60 2.38 13.37 6.32
CA LEU A 60 2.83 12.01 6.07
C LEU A 60 4.37 11.92 6.07
N GLN A 61 5.05 12.87 5.43
CA GLN A 61 6.52 12.92 5.44
C GLN A 61 7.08 13.10 6.85
N LYS A 62 6.45 13.95 7.68
CA LYS A 62 6.84 14.14 9.09
C LYS A 62 6.59 12.87 9.91
N TYR A 63 5.47 12.19 9.67
CA TYR A 63 5.15 10.91 10.31
C TYR A 63 6.19 9.83 9.97
N ILE A 64 6.57 9.69 8.70
CA ILE A 64 7.59 8.72 8.26
C ILE A 64 8.95 9.03 8.89
N LYS A 65 9.39 10.30 8.83
CA LYS A 65 10.68 10.72 9.42
C LYS A 65 10.75 10.47 10.94
N SER A 66 9.65 10.59 11.66
CA SER A 66 9.60 10.40 13.12
C SER A 66 9.28 8.97 13.55
N GLY A 67 8.39 8.27 12.84
CA GLY A 67 7.83 6.97 13.23
C GLY A 67 8.80 5.80 13.12
N PHE A 68 9.83 5.91 12.26
CA PHE A 68 10.81 4.84 12.04
C PHE A 68 12.11 5.00 12.86
N LYS A 69 12.26 6.10 13.61
CA LYS A 69 13.41 6.30 14.49
C LYS A 69 13.30 5.36 15.71
N GLY A 70 14.29 4.47 15.88
CA GLY A 70 14.40 3.61 17.06
C GLY A 70 13.53 2.34 17.05
N ARG A 71 13.02 1.91 15.89
CA ARG A 71 12.34 0.62 15.73
C ARG A 71 13.20 -0.32 14.88
N GLN A 72 13.29 -1.59 15.28
CA GLN A 72 13.92 -2.62 14.47
C GLN A 72 12.85 -3.40 13.71
N ILE A 73 13.01 -3.53 12.40
CA ILE A 73 12.11 -4.32 11.56
C ILE A 73 12.49 -5.78 11.72
N ARG A 74 11.53 -6.60 12.12
CA ARG A 74 11.74 -8.04 12.23
C ARG A 74 11.32 -8.77 10.96
N ARG A 75 10.22 -8.34 10.35
CA ARG A 75 9.63 -8.99 9.18
C ARG A 75 8.76 -8.00 8.40
N ILE A 76 8.83 -8.10 7.07
CA ILE A 76 7.92 -7.46 6.12
C ILE A 76 7.34 -8.54 5.24
N TYR A 77 6.04 -8.49 4.97
CA TYR A 77 5.35 -9.38 4.05
C TYR A 77 4.06 -8.72 3.56
N ILE A 78 3.53 -9.22 2.45
CA ILE A 78 2.31 -8.71 1.83
C ILE A 78 1.30 -9.85 1.81
N ASP A 79 0.15 -9.61 2.43
CA ASP A 79 -0.99 -10.53 2.35
C ASP A 79 -1.92 -10.06 1.22
N PRO A 80 -2.48 -10.97 0.41
CA PRO A 80 -3.51 -10.60 -0.54
C PRO A 80 -4.76 -10.12 0.19
N ILE A 81 -5.47 -9.15 -0.39
CA ILE A 81 -6.78 -8.72 0.10
C ILE A 81 -7.87 -9.15 -0.88
N ALA A 82 -9.12 -9.23 -0.39
CA ALA A 82 -10.24 -9.53 -1.26
C ALA A 82 -10.45 -8.42 -2.30
N GLU A 83 -10.70 -8.82 -3.56
CA GLU A 83 -11.00 -7.89 -4.64
C GLU A 83 -12.26 -7.06 -4.30
N GLY A 84 -12.24 -5.77 -4.63
CA GLY A 84 -13.36 -4.85 -4.42
C GLY A 84 -13.43 -4.18 -3.04
N ASN A 85 -12.54 -4.52 -2.10
CA ASN A 85 -12.42 -3.79 -0.83
C ASN A 85 -11.50 -2.56 -1.00
N THR A 86 -12.07 -1.45 -1.45
CA THR A 86 -11.38 -0.15 -1.41
C THR A 86 -11.67 0.51 -0.05
N PRO A 87 -10.71 0.57 0.87
CA PRO A 87 -10.93 1.16 2.17
C PRO A 87 -11.13 2.67 2.03
N SER A 88 -12.14 3.18 2.72
CA SER A 88 -12.42 4.61 2.87
C SER A 88 -12.64 4.94 4.34
N TYR A 89 -12.42 6.20 4.70
CA TYR A 89 -12.71 6.71 6.05
C TYR A 89 -13.15 8.16 6.02
N VAL A 90 -13.92 8.59 7.02
CA VAL A 90 -14.38 9.98 7.14
C VAL A 90 -13.57 10.71 8.20
N GLN A 91 -13.04 11.88 7.86
CA GLN A 91 -12.35 12.77 8.78
C GLN A 91 -12.72 14.22 8.49
N ASN A 92 -13.10 14.98 9.52
CA ASN A 92 -13.48 16.39 9.41
C ASN A 92 -14.56 16.66 8.33
N GLY A 93 -15.55 15.77 8.22
CA GLY A 93 -16.64 15.89 7.24
C GLY A 93 -16.24 15.59 5.79
N LYS A 94 -15.03 15.08 5.54
CA LYS A 94 -14.57 14.65 4.22
C LYS A 94 -14.35 13.14 4.23
N THR A 95 -14.80 12.45 3.18
CA THR A 95 -14.42 11.07 2.92
C THR A 95 -13.06 11.04 2.25
N TYR A 96 -12.19 10.18 2.74
CA TYR A 96 -10.89 9.89 2.20
C TYR A 96 -10.86 8.46 1.67
N GLU A 97 -10.30 8.29 0.49
CA GLU A 97 -10.12 7.02 -0.20
C GLU A 97 -8.65 6.81 -0.55
N LEU A 98 -8.26 5.57 -0.83
CA LEU A 98 -6.93 5.33 -1.38
C LEU A 98 -6.82 5.84 -2.82
N ASN A 99 -5.72 6.50 -3.13
CA ASN A 99 -5.38 6.94 -4.49
C ASN A 99 -4.90 5.81 -5.42
N LEU A 100 -5.12 4.56 -5.03
CA LEU A 100 -4.86 3.38 -5.86
C LEU A 100 -5.81 2.26 -5.46
N VAL A 101 -6.02 1.31 -6.37
CA VAL A 101 -6.78 0.09 -6.09
C VAL A 101 -5.86 -0.86 -5.31
N PRO A 102 -6.21 -1.21 -4.06
CA PRO A 102 -5.35 -2.05 -3.26
C PRO A 102 -5.42 -3.50 -3.77
N THR A 103 -4.26 -4.13 -3.90
CA THR A 103 -4.11 -5.54 -4.29
C THR A 103 -3.53 -6.39 -3.15
N GLY A 104 -3.03 -5.74 -2.10
CA GLY A 104 -2.50 -6.41 -0.93
C GLY A 104 -2.37 -5.49 0.28
N GLN A 105 -2.07 -6.11 1.40
CA GLN A 105 -1.80 -5.46 2.68
C GLN A 105 -0.35 -5.73 3.08
N LEU A 106 0.46 -4.66 3.06
CA LEU A 106 1.82 -4.66 3.56
C LEU A 106 1.80 -4.66 5.09
N ASN A 107 2.31 -5.74 5.67
CA ASN A 107 2.45 -5.90 7.11
C ASN A 107 3.93 -5.71 7.49
N ILE A 108 4.20 -4.69 8.30
CA ILE A 108 5.54 -4.40 8.81
C ILE A 108 5.58 -4.66 10.32
N ILE A 109 6.34 -5.68 10.72
CA ILE A 109 6.49 -6.06 12.12
C ILE A 109 7.73 -5.39 12.70
N TYR A 110 7.52 -4.58 13.73
CA TYR A 110 8.57 -3.93 14.50
C TYR A 110 8.72 -4.57 15.88
N ILE A 111 9.94 -4.52 16.38
CA ILE A 111 10.26 -4.68 17.79
C ILE A 111 10.80 -3.33 18.28
N SER A 112 10.15 -2.77 19.29
CA SER A 112 10.63 -1.57 19.97
C SER A 112 11.82 -1.89 20.88
N ASN A 113 12.60 -0.88 21.26
CA ASN A 113 13.72 -1.05 22.19
C ASN A 113 13.32 -1.62 23.56
N LYS A 114 12.03 -1.58 23.92
CA LYS A 114 11.48 -2.16 25.15
C LYS A 114 10.97 -3.60 24.96
N GLY A 115 11.26 -4.24 23.83
CA GLY A 115 10.81 -5.60 23.50
C GLY A 115 9.34 -5.71 23.06
N LYS A 116 8.55 -4.63 23.11
CA LYS A 116 7.16 -4.65 22.63
C LYS A 116 7.12 -4.79 21.11
N ARG A 117 6.36 -5.80 20.64
CA ARG A 117 6.06 -6.02 19.23
C ARG A 117 4.89 -5.13 18.79
N THR A 118 5.04 -4.48 17.66
CA THR A 118 4.00 -3.66 17.03
C THR A 118 3.96 -3.95 15.54
N THR A 119 2.77 -3.98 14.95
CA THR A 119 2.60 -4.20 13.51
C THR A 119 2.00 -2.95 12.90
N THR A 120 2.59 -2.44 11.82
CA THR A 120 1.97 -1.42 10.97
C THR A 120 1.43 -2.11 9.73
N GLN A 121 0.18 -1.80 9.37
CA GLN A 121 -0.50 -2.33 8.21
C GLN A 121 -0.74 -1.18 7.23
N LEU A 122 -0.32 -1.36 5.99
CA LEU A 122 -0.48 -0.38 4.91
C LEU A 122 -1.07 -1.08 3.70
N PHE A 123 -1.93 -0.40 2.95
CA PHE A 123 -2.44 -0.95 1.70
C PHE A 123 -1.47 -0.66 0.57
N VAL A 124 -1.27 -1.66 -0.29
CA VAL A 124 -0.43 -1.57 -1.48
C VAL A 124 -1.21 -1.98 -2.71
N GLY A 125 -0.88 -1.39 -3.85
CA GLY A 125 -1.45 -1.74 -5.15
C GLY A 125 -0.44 -1.53 -6.27
N ASP A 126 -0.74 -2.10 -7.43
CA ASP A 126 0.03 -1.83 -8.64
C ASP A 126 -0.24 -0.41 -9.12
N HIS A 127 0.83 0.31 -9.41
CA HIS A 127 0.78 1.61 -10.08
C HIS A 127 1.92 1.65 -11.10
N ASN A 128 1.57 1.58 -12.38
CA ASN A 128 2.51 1.54 -13.50
C ASN A 128 3.55 0.41 -13.41
N GLY A 129 3.11 -0.80 -13.01
CA GLY A 129 3.99 -1.97 -12.88
C GLY A 129 4.90 -1.95 -11.63
N GLN A 130 4.68 -0.99 -10.72
CA GLN A 130 5.36 -0.91 -9.44
C GLN A 130 4.34 -1.05 -8.31
N MET A 131 4.65 -1.90 -7.34
CA MET A 131 3.85 -1.99 -6.13
C MET A 131 4.13 -0.76 -5.25
N LYS A 132 3.10 0.07 -5.05
CA LYS A 132 3.16 1.32 -4.27
C LYS A 132 2.24 1.25 -3.07
N ILE A 133 2.60 1.99 -2.02
CA ILE A 133 1.76 2.23 -0.85
C ILE A 133 0.71 3.27 -1.22
N GLY A 134 -0.55 2.95 -0.97
CA GLY A 134 -1.66 3.87 -1.21
C GLY A 134 -1.67 5.00 -0.20
N SER A 135 -1.95 6.21 -0.67
CA SER A 135 -2.17 7.39 0.16
C SER A 135 -3.64 7.76 0.17
N ALA A 136 -4.09 8.28 1.31
CA ALA A 136 -5.43 8.81 1.46
C ALA A 136 -5.57 10.14 0.68
N VAL A 137 -6.58 10.23 -0.17
CA VAL A 137 -6.98 11.42 -0.93
C VAL A 137 -8.45 11.69 -0.71
N VAL A 138 -8.88 12.94 -0.84
CA VAL A 138 -10.30 13.30 -0.68
C VAL A 138 -11.11 12.68 -1.82
N ALA A 139 -12.15 11.93 -1.47
CA ALA A 139 -13.04 11.30 -2.45
C ALA A 139 -13.75 12.38 -3.29
N ALA A 140 -13.92 12.13 -4.60
CA ALA A 140 -14.50 13.11 -5.51
C ALA A 140 -15.93 13.54 -5.09
N GLU A 141 -16.71 12.61 -4.58
CA GLU A 141 -18.06 12.85 -4.04
C GLU A 141 -18.07 13.79 -2.81
N SER A 142 -17.01 13.78 -1.99
CA SER A 142 -16.86 14.70 -0.87
C SER A 142 -16.59 16.14 -1.32
N LEU A 143 -16.07 16.34 -2.53
CA LEU A 143 -15.90 17.67 -3.12
C LEU A 143 -17.24 18.20 -3.66
N ALA A 144 -18.08 17.32 -4.22
CA ALA A 144 -19.40 17.68 -4.72
C ALA A 144 -20.34 18.18 -3.60
N CYS A 145 -20.31 17.55 -2.42
CA CYS A 145 -21.15 17.95 -1.28
C CYS A 145 -20.67 19.23 -0.58
N ASN A 146 -19.42 19.64 -0.74
CA ASN A 146 -18.89 20.87 -0.15
C ASN A 146 -19.22 22.15 -0.96
N GLY A 147 -19.86 22.00 -2.13
CA GLY A 147 -20.33 23.10 -2.97
C GLY A 147 -21.71 23.66 -2.60
N GLN A 148 -22.46 23.02 -1.70
CA GLN A 148 -23.77 23.51 -1.24
C GLN A 148 -23.67 24.14 0.15
N LYS A 149 -23.01 25.30 0.21
CA LYS A 149 -23.52 26.36 1.09
C LYS A 149 -24.60 27.09 0.29
N ASP A 150 -25.81 27.13 0.85
CA ASP A 150 -26.99 27.82 0.33
C ASP A 150 -27.84 27.02 -0.69
N SER A 151 -28.51 25.98 -0.22
CA SER A 151 -29.98 25.97 -0.30
C SER A 151 -30.55 24.80 0.48
N LYS A 152 -31.57 25.10 1.28
CA LYS A 152 -32.42 24.14 1.98
C LYS A 152 -33.05 23.18 0.95
N THR A 153 -32.63 21.92 0.85
CA THR A 153 -33.54 20.79 0.61
C THR A 153 -32.87 19.46 0.98
N SER A 154 -33.69 18.52 1.45
CA SER A 154 -33.40 17.26 2.15
C SER A 154 -32.35 16.35 1.52
N CYS A 155 -31.58 15.67 2.39
CA CYS A 155 -31.01 14.35 2.12
C CYS A 155 -32.11 13.31 1.88
#